data_AF-A0A2A9EFC3-F1
#
_entry.id   AF-A0A2A9EFC3-F1
#
_cell.length_a   1.000
_cell.length_b   1.000
_cell.length_c   1.000
_cell.angle_alpha   90.00
_cell.angle_beta   90.00
_cell.angle_gamma   90.00
#
_symmetry.space_group_name_H-M   'P 1'
#
loop_
_entity.id
_entity.type
_entity.pdbx_description
1 polymer ?
#
loop_
_entity_poly.entity_id
_entity_poly.type
_entity_poly.pdbx_seq_one_letter_code
_entity_poly.pdbx_strand_id
1 'polypeptide(L)'
;MNLRTKSAAAVLSACVALGLATAAPASAASDKSATGTETSAEGLRTKVRVTTKDVKIKKGKFTTKDWMVIAVDVPEPYRHSDGSVVASEWTVTITPRYTATSTCAKGGTLPGGLERISGDLKLTLPALKSRGLEKKSSLMYLYHGAGRCTFDITVYVTRDGDYTQGIPAYYDTVKVSGVTVDNVAPSKSTISSPTKVKKNKSFTVSGKATFQNPKDRFKAVSVKKGARVQVQFRKNGKGPWKTIKTTKVGSKGVWKAKVKLPAKGKIRAVVSQTKTSQAATTKARSISVTKK
;
A
#
# COMPACT_ATOMS: atom_id res chain seq x y z
N MET A 1 46.95 -5.91 8.28
CA MET A 1 46.24 -4.68 8.72
C MET A 1 44.75 -4.96 8.74
N ASN A 2 44.16 -4.93 9.93
CA ASN A 2 42.74 -5.17 10.18
C ASN A 2 41.94 -3.89 9.88
N LEU A 3 40.91 -3.94 9.03
CA LEU A 3 39.85 -2.93 9.03
C LEU A 3 38.53 -3.57 9.47
N ARG A 4 38.11 -3.15 10.68
CA ARG A 4 36.86 -3.48 11.35
C ARG A 4 35.84 -2.36 11.09
N THR A 5 34.62 -2.77 10.73
CA THR A 5 33.27 -2.28 11.11
C THR A 5 32.96 -0.78 11.27
N LYS A 6 31.75 -0.39 10.79
CA LYS A 6 30.70 0.49 11.38
C LYS A 6 29.78 1.00 10.24
N SER A 7 28.45 1.18 10.32
CA SER A 7 27.41 1.04 11.34
C SER A 7 26.05 1.06 10.64
N ALA A 8 25.08 0.31 11.16
CA ALA A 8 23.66 0.41 10.79
C ALA A 8 23.00 1.59 11.54
N ALA A 9 22.15 2.36 10.86
CA ALA A 9 21.29 3.36 11.49
C ALA A 9 19.81 2.93 11.35
N ALA A 10 19.19 2.63 12.49
CA ALA A 10 17.76 2.39 12.60
C ALA A 10 17.04 3.71 12.90
N VAL A 11 16.09 4.10 12.06
CA VAL A 11 15.23 5.29 12.29
C VAL A 11 13.97 4.87 13.04
N LEU A 12 13.84 5.36 14.28
CA LEU A 12 12.64 5.27 15.12
C LEU A 12 11.71 6.45 14.80
N SER A 13 10.54 6.18 14.21
CA SER A 13 9.47 7.19 14.07
C SER A 13 8.64 7.28 15.35
N ALA A 14 8.67 8.44 16.01
CA ALA A 14 7.78 8.80 17.10
C ALA A 14 6.41 9.27 16.55
N CYS A 15 5.32 8.65 16.99
CA CYS A 15 3.95 9.10 16.71
C CYS A 15 3.42 9.92 17.89
N VAL A 16 3.16 11.21 17.65
CA VAL A 16 2.39 12.08 18.57
C VAL A 16 0.91 11.76 18.45
N ALA A 17 0.24 11.49 19.57
CA ALA A 17 -1.20 11.22 19.62
C ALA A 17 -1.93 12.38 20.30
N LEU A 18 -2.71 13.14 19.52
CA LEU A 18 -3.68 14.11 20.03
C LEU A 18 -5.10 13.58 19.79
N GLY A 19 -5.89 13.55 20.86
CA GLY A 19 -7.24 13.02 20.90
C GLY A 19 -8.27 14.01 20.35
N LEU A 20 -8.93 13.64 19.25
CA LEU A 20 -10.16 14.26 18.77
C LEU A 20 -11.14 13.17 18.30
N ALA A 21 -12.43 13.45 18.48
CA ALA A 21 -13.56 12.54 18.30
C ALA A 21 -13.46 11.68 17.03
N THR A 22 -13.49 10.36 17.19
CA THR A 22 -13.28 9.38 16.12
C THR A 22 -14.47 9.31 15.17
N ALA A 23 -14.54 10.22 14.19
CA ALA A 23 -15.01 9.82 12.87
C ALA A 23 -14.15 8.61 12.47
N ALA A 24 -14.76 7.49 12.10
CA ALA A 24 -14.01 6.32 11.65
C ALA A 24 -13.03 6.81 10.57
N PRO A 25 -11.70 6.70 10.78
CA PRO A 25 -10.75 7.29 9.85
C PRO A 25 -11.06 6.65 8.50
N ALA A 26 -11.44 7.48 7.53
CA ALA A 26 -11.14 7.15 6.16
C ALA A 26 -9.63 6.93 6.19
N SER A 27 -9.19 5.68 6.12
CA SER A 27 -7.78 5.34 6.09
C SER A 27 -7.22 6.00 4.84
N ALA A 28 -6.73 7.23 4.99
CA ALA A 28 -5.91 7.88 4.00
C ALA A 28 -4.79 6.89 3.75
N ALA A 29 -4.64 6.46 2.49
CA ALA A 29 -3.53 5.61 2.13
C ALA A 29 -2.27 6.42 2.47
N SER A 30 -1.58 6.05 3.53
CA SER A 30 -0.34 6.69 3.92
C SER A 30 0.69 6.31 2.87
N ASP A 31 1.26 7.31 2.20
CA ASP A 31 2.43 7.09 1.35
C ASP A 31 3.53 6.46 2.20
N LYS A 32 4.19 5.44 1.66
CA LYS A 32 5.29 4.73 2.31
C LYS A 32 6.57 5.08 1.59
N SER A 33 7.55 5.60 2.30
CA SER A 33 8.84 5.99 1.73
C SER A 33 10.00 5.25 2.36
N ALA A 34 11.00 4.92 1.55
CA ALA A 34 12.32 4.47 1.98
C ALA A 34 13.39 5.29 1.26
N THR A 35 14.55 5.48 1.91
CA THR A 35 15.67 6.23 1.34
C THR A 35 16.94 5.41 1.48
N GLY A 36 17.72 5.32 0.41
CA GLY A 36 19.11 4.87 0.42
C GLY A 36 20.03 6.04 0.10
N THR A 37 21.23 6.03 0.65
CA THR A 37 22.24 7.04 0.40
C THR A 37 23.58 6.35 0.39
N GLU A 38 24.36 6.60 -0.64
CA GLU A 38 25.75 6.16 -0.72
C GLU A 38 26.64 7.38 -0.88
N THR A 39 27.87 7.26 -0.40
CA THR A 39 28.89 8.29 -0.54
C THR A 39 30.11 7.65 -1.17
N SER A 40 30.55 8.17 -2.32
CA SER A 40 31.73 7.67 -3.00
C SER A 40 33.00 7.91 -2.18
N ALA A 41 34.10 7.27 -2.57
CA ALA A 41 35.41 7.53 -1.97
C ALA A 41 35.85 9.00 -2.08
N GLU A 42 35.32 9.73 -3.07
CA GLU A 42 35.59 11.14 -3.33
C GLU A 42 34.64 12.07 -2.54
N GLY A 43 33.77 11.52 -1.69
CA GLY A 43 32.82 12.29 -0.88
C GLY A 43 31.56 12.75 -1.61
N LEU A 44 31.41 12.39 -2.90
CA LEU A 44 30.20 12.66 -3.67
C LEU A 44 29.05 11.81 -3.15
N ARG A 45 27.86 12.40 -3.04
CA ARG A 45 26.69 11.75 -2.45
C ARG A 45 25.62 11.48 -3.49
N THR A 46 25.25 10.21 -3.62
CA THR A 46 24.07 9.80 -4.37
C THR A 46 22.96 9.48 -3.39
N LYS A 47 21.76 10.03 -3.60
CA LYS A 47 20.61 9.74 -2.75
C LYS A 47 19.46 9.21 -3.59
N VAL A 48 18.88 8.10 -3.14
CA VAL A 48 17.72 7.50 -3.80
C VAL A 48 16.58 7.45 -2.81
N ARG A 49 15.46 8.07 -3.17
CA ARG A 49 14.21 8.00 -2.41
C ARG A 49 13.17 7.23 -3.19
N VAL A 50 12.62 6.20 -2.58
CA VAL A 50 11.51 5.43 -3.13
C VAL A 50 10.26 5.73 -2.33
N THR A 51 9.22 6.21 -3.00
CA THR A 51 7.91 6.46 -2.41
C THR A 51 6.88 5.55 -3.07
N THR A 52 6.02 4.94 -2.28
CA THR A 52 5.01 4.01 -2.76
C THR A 52 3.64 4.31 -2.18
N LYS A 53 2.61 3.92 -2.93
CA LYS A 53 1.21 4.04 -2.57
C LYS A 53 0.55 2.68 -2.57
N ASP A 54 -0.36 2.47 -1.63
CA ASP A 54 -1.15 1.25 -1.61
C ASP A 54 -1.98 1.11 -2.89
N VAL A 55 -2.00 -0.12 -3.40
CA VAL A 55 -2.66 -0.43 -4.66
C VAL A 55 -4.05 -0.97 -4.36
N LYS A 56 -5.06 -0.24 -4.83
CA LYS A 56 -6.47 -0.66 -4.75
C LYS A 56 -6.86 -1.30 -6.07
N ILE A 57 -7.02 -2.62 -6.05
CA ILE A 57 -7.54 -3.39 -7.18
C ILE A 57 -9.04 -3.08 -7.31
N LYS A 58 -9.50 -2.81 -8.53
CA LYS A 58 -10.91 -2.96 -8.93
C LYS A 58 -10.98 -4.04 -10.01
N LYS A 59 -12.14 -4.68 -10.19
CA LYS A 59 -12.34 -5.69 -11.23
C LYS A 59 -11.91 -5.10 -12.60
N GLY A 60 -10.81 -5.61 -13.16
CA GLY A 60 -10.31 -5.19 -14.46
C GLY A 60 -9.45 -3.92 -14.49
N LYS A 61 -9.22 -3.21 -13.36
CA LYS A 61 -8.52 -1.92 -13.36
C LYS A 61 -7.79 -1.64 -12.04
N PHE A 62 -6.62 -1.00 -12.13
CA PHE A 62 -6.01 -0.31 -11.00
C PHE A 62 -6.63 1.07 -10.83
N THR A 63 -6.71 1.54 -9.59
CA THR A 63 -7.19 2.92 -9.30
C THR A 63 -6.06 3.88 -8.97
N THR A 64 -4.89 3.37 -8.56
CA THR A 64 -3.71 4.18 -8.26
C THR A 64 -2.90 4.32 -9.54
N LYS A 65 -2.87 5.50 -10.18
CA LYS A 65 -2.14 5.71 -11.45
C LYS A 65 -0.62 5.60 -11.27
N ASP A 66 -0.10 6.10 -10.15
CA ASP A 66 1.33 6.19 -9.87
C ASP A 66 1.58 5.56 -8.50
N TRP A 67 1.88 4.26 -8.51
CA TRP A 67 1.96 3.47 -7.27
C TRP A 67 3.37 3.42 -6.69
N MET A 68 4.40 3.74 -7.50
CA MET A 68 5.78 3.88 -7.05
C MET A 68 6.46 5.04 -7.78
N VAL A 69 7.21 5.83 -7.02
CA VAL A 69 8.04 6.94 -7.49
C VAL A 69 9.45 6.70 -6.97
N ILE A 70 10.43 6.70 -7.86
CA ILE A 70 11.85 6.60 -7.54
C ILE A 70 12.46 7.95 -7.90
N ALA A 71 12.89 8.69 -6.88
CA ALA A 71 13.65 9.93 -7.04
C ALA A 71 15.13 9.63 -6.81
N VAL A 72 15.98 10.10 -7.72
CA VAL A 72 17.44 9.96 -7.63
C VAL A 72 18.03 11.36 -7.67
N ASP A 73 18.67 11.74 -6.57
CA ASP A 73 19.46 12.96 -6.44
C ASP A 73 20.90 12.56 -6.80
N VAL A 74 21.38 13.01 -7.96
CA VAL A 74 22.75 12.74 -8.44
C VAL A 74 23.73 13.76 -7.86
N PRO A 75 25.03 13.45 -7.79
CA PRO A 75 26.04 14.40 -7.33
C PRO A 75 26.06 15.70 -8.16
N GLU A 76 26.54 16.77 -7.54
CA GLU A 76 26.75 18.05 -8.22
C GLU A 76 27.70 17.88 -9.43
N PRO A 77 27.58 18.74 -10.46
CA PRO A 77 28.49 18.72 -11.61
C PRO A 77 29.95 18.86 -11.17
N TYR A 78 30.86 18.28 -11.96
CA TYR A 78 32.29 18.35 -11.67
C TYR A 78 32.78 19.81 -11.65
N ARG A 79 33.56 20.14 -10.63
CA ARG A 79 34.21 21.45 -10.49
C ARG A 79 35.73 21.27 -10.54
N HIS A 80 36.38 21.94 -11.48
CA HIS A 80 37.84 21.96 -11.58
C HIS A 80 38.46 22.72 -10.41
N SER A 81 39.78 22.55 -10.23
CA SER A 81 40.56 23.30 -9.23
C SER A 81 40.54 24.81 -9.45
N ASP A 82 40.32 25.27 -10.68
CA ASP A 82 40.18 26.69 -11.03
C ASP A 82 38.77 27.25 -10.74
N GLY A 83 37.86 26.40 -10.26
CA GLY A 83 36.48 26.77 -9.94
C GLY A 83 35.51 26.69 -11.12
N SER A 84 35.95 26.38 -12.33
CA SER A 84 35.06 26.16 -13.48
C SER A 84 34.20 24.89 -13.27
N VAL A 85 32.95 24.93 -13.76
CA VAL A 85 31.97 23.85 -13.59
C VAL A 85 31.70 23.23 -14.95
N VAL A 86 31.87 21.92 -15.07
CA VAL A 86 31.54 21.17 -16.27
C VAL A 86 30.23 20.43 -16.07
N ALA A 87 29.27 20.71 -16.95
CA ALA A 87 28.01 20.00 -16.98
C ALA A 87 28.28 18.50 -17.15
N SER A 88 27.88 17.72 -16.14
CA SER A 88 28.04 16.28 -16.14
C SER A 88 26.77 15.63 -16.69
N GLU A 89 26.91 14.78 -17.70
CA GLU A 89 25.83 13.89 -18.13
C GLU A 89 25.85 12.62 -17.28
N TRP A 90 24.73 12.30 -16.64
CA TRP A 90 24.60 11.14 -15.78
C TRP A 90 23.75 10.07 -16.47
N THR A 91 24.19 8.83 -16.41
CA THR A 91 23.38 7.67 -16.78
C THR A 91 22.88 6.98 -15.52
N VAL A 92 21.57 6.85 -15.39
CA VAL A 92 20.93 6.17 -14.26
C VAL A 92 20.24 4.90 -14.75
N THR A 93 20.66 3.76 -14.20
CA THR A 93 20.05 2.46 -14.47
C THR A 93 19.34 1.95 -13.22
N ILE A 94 18.03 1.75 -13.32
CA ILE A 94 17.21 1.27 -12.19
C ILE A 94 16.89 -0.20 -12.42
N THR A 95 17.35 -1.04 -11.51
CA THR A 95 17.06 -2.49 -11.49
C THR A 95 16.19 -2.82 -10.28
N PRO A 96 14.86 -2.71 -10.41
CA PRO A 96 13.95 -3.05 -9.34
C PRO A 96 13.78 -4.56 -9.23
N ARG A 97 14.22 -5.15 -8.11
CA ARG A 97 13.93 -6.54 -7.76
C ARG A 97 12.83 -6.56 -6.71
N TYR A 98 12.00 -7.60 -6.72
CA TYR A 98 11.09 -7.82 -5.60
C TYR A 98 11.24 -9.22 -5.07
N THR A 99 11.34 -9.29 -3.75
CA THR A 99 11.35 -10.54 -3.03
C THR A 99 9.91 -10.82 -2.63
N ALA A 100 9.30 -11.83 -3.25
CA ALA A 100 7.93 -12.19 -2.94
C ALA A 100 7.81 -12.59 -1.47
N THR A 101 7.10 -11.79 -0.68
CA THR A 101 6.56 -12.29 0.59
C THR A 101 5.50 -13.35 0.28
N SER A 102 5.19 -14.23 1.24
CA SER A 102 4.17 -15.27 1.10
C SER A 102 2.77 -14.78 0.69
N THR A 103 2.53 -13.46 0.69
CA THR A 103 1.25 -12.83 0.34
C THR A 103 1.24 -12.11 -1.02
N CYS A 104 2.41 -11.83 -1.61
CA CYS A 104 2.51 -11.30 -2.97
C CYS A 104 2.70 -12.48 -3.95
N ALA A 105 2.35 -12.33 -5.22
CA ALA A 105 2.60 -13.38 -6.22
C ALA A 105 4.12 -13.68 -6.30
N LYS A 106 4.47 -14.93 -6.67
CA LYS A 106 5.86 -15.42 -6.71
C LYS A 106 6.72 -14.51 -7.60
N GLY A 107 7.96 -14.28 -7.15
CA GLY A 107 8.95 -13.29 -7.59
C GLY A 107 9.04 -13.00 -9.09
N GLY A 108 9.59 -11.83 -9.41
CA GLY A 108 9.78 -11.35 -10.78
C GLY A 108 10.53 -10.03 -10.81
N THR A 109 10.70 -9.48 -12.00
CA THR A 109 11.36 -8.20 -12.22
C THR A 109 10.30 -7.17 -12.57
N LEU A 110 10.38 -5.98 -11.99
CA LEU A 110 9.64 -4.82 -12.48
C LEU A 110 10.35 -4.32 -13.76
N PRO A 111 9.67 -3.62 -14.69
CA PRO A 111 10.38 -2.97 -15.77
C PRO A 111 11.42 -2.03 -15.16
N GLY A 112 12.69 -2.32 -15.45
CA GLY A 112 13.78 -1.39 -15.22
C GLY A 112 13.75 -0.30 -16.29
N GLY A 113 14.47 0.78 -16.03
CA GLY A 113 14.68 1.86 -16.97
C GLY A 113 16.15 2.23 -17.00
N LEU A 114 16.62 2.61 -18.19
CA LEU A 114 17.88 3.32 -18.38
C LEU A 114 17.50 4.71 -18.86
N GLU A 115 17.89 5.74 -18.12
CA GLU A 115 17.66 7.13 -18.47
C GLU A 115 18.96 7.91 -18.38
N ARG A 116 19.23 8.72 -19.41
CA ARG A 116 20.30 9.73 -19.39
C ARG A 116 19.69 11.04 -18.92
N ILE A 117 20.33 11.67 -17.96
CA ILE A 117 19.80 12.84 -17.27
C ILE A 117 20.90 13.87 -17.00
N SER A 118 20.51 15.13 -16.95
CA SER A 118 21.29 16.25 -16.45
C SER A 118 20.57 16.85 -15.24
N GLY A 119 20.62 16.16 -14.09
CA GLY A 119 20.02 16.60 -12.83
C GLY A 119 19.20 15.52 -12.12
N ASP A 120 18.21 15.92 -11.33
CA ASP A 120 17.37 15.01 -10.55
C ASP A 120 16.48 14.16 -11.45
N LEU A 121 16.45 12.84 -11.21
CA LEU A 121 15.54 11.94 -11.89
C LEU A 121 14.32 11.63 -11.02
N LYS A 122 13.14 11.62 -11.65
CA LYS A 122 11.90 11.13 -11.04
C LYS A 122 11.21 10.11 -11.94
N LEU A 123 11.54 8.84 -11.75
CA LEU A 123 10.84 7.75 -12.42
C LEU A 123 9.53 7.44 -11.70
N THR A 124 8.42 7.52 -12.42
CA THR A 124 7.11 7.12 -11.92
C THR A 124 6.68 5.85 -12.62
N LEU A 125 6.47 4.76 -11.86
CA LEU A 125 5.95 3.53 -12.44
C LEU A 125 4.43 3.61 -12.54
N PRO A 126 3.87 3.65 -13.77
CA PRO A 126 2.44 3.74 -13.95
C PRO A 126 1.78 2.41 -13.55
N ALA A 127 0.56 2.47 -13.05
CA ALA A 127 -0.30 1.31 -13.00
C ALA A 127 -0.75 0.98 -14.41
N LEU A 128 -0.42 -0.23 -14.84
CA LEU A 128 -0.79 -0.71 -16.16
C LEU A 128 -2.31 -0.68 -16.32
N LYS A 129 -2.78 0.06 -17.33
CA LYS A 129 -4.17 -0.01 -17.78
C LYS A 129 -4.35 -1.31 -18.56
N SER A 130 -4.53 -2.43 -17.89
CA SER A 130 -4.85 -3.64 -18.63
C SER A 130 -6.34 -3.91 -18.74
N ARG A 131 -6.93 -3.61 -19.90
CA ARG A 131 -8.10 -4.36 -20.37
C ARG A 131 -7.61 -5.77 -20.75
N GLY A 132 -7.64 -6.70 -19.79
CA GLY A 132 -7.37 -8.12 -20.05
C GLY A 132 -5.92 -8.45 -20.40
N LEU A 133 -5.00 -8.42 -19.41
CA LEU A 133 -3.64 -8.91 -19.61
C LEU A 133 -3.65 -10.31 -20.23
N GLU A 134 -3.02 -10.40 -21.40
CA GLU A 134 -2.48 -11.63 -21.95
C GLU A 134 -1.62 -12.32 -20.89
N LYS A 135 -1.66 -13.65 -20.86
CA LYS A 135 -0.98 -14.52 -19.87
C LYS A 135 0.54 -14.30 -19.73
N LYS A 136 1.16 -13.41 -20.53
CA LYS A 136 2.61 -13.28 -20.73
C LYS A 136 3.25 -11.99 -20.21
N SER A 137 2.51 -10.98 -19.72
CA SER A 137 3.18 -9.76 -19.24
C SER A 137 3.92 -10.03 -17.92
N SER A 138 5.18 -9.64 -17.83
CA SER A 138 5.99 -9.73 -16.61
C SER A 138 5.29 -9.08 -15.41
N LEU A 139 4.46 -8.06 -15.60
CA LEU A 139 3.74 -7.32 -14.56
C LEU A 139 2.43 -7.96 -14.06
N MET A 140 2.14 -9.20 -14.48
CA MET A 140 0.95 -9.95 -14.05
C MET A 140 0.89 -10.10 -12.50
N TYR A 141 2.01 -10.16 -11.81
CA TYR A 141 2.04 -10.41 -10.36
C TYR A 141 1.38 -9.31 -9.51
N LEU A 142 1.48 -8.03 -9.89
CA LEU A 142 0.78 -6.93 -9.20
C LEU A 142 -0.74 -7.01 -9.38
N TYR A 143 -1.20 -7.69 -10.42
CA TYR A 143 -2.62 -7.87 -10.71
C TYR A 143 -3.20 -9.12 -10.02
N HIS A 144 -2.37 -10.13 -9.77
CA HIS A 144 -2.77 -11.47 -9.29
C HIS A 144 -2.41 -11.75 -7.82
N GLY A 145 -2.09 -10.72 -7.02
CA GLY A 145 -1.70 -10.90 -5.63
C GLY A 145 -2.19 -9.78 -4.72
N ALA A 146 -3.25 -10.00 -3.94
CA ALA A 146 -3.57 -9.14 -2.79
C ALA A 146 -2.74 -9.56 -1.57
N GLY A 147 -2.11 -8.60 -0.91
CA GLY A 147 -1.13 -8.82 0.14
C GLY A 147 -0.07 -7.72 0.20
N ARG A 148 0.91 -7.90 1.08
CA ARG A 148 2.03 -6.97 1.21
C ARG A 148 3.18 -7.44 0.34
N CYS A 149 3.56 -6.63 -0.64
CA CYS A 149 4.75 -6.86 -1.46
C CYS A 149 5.91 -6.05 -0.87
N THR A 150 7.11 -6.62 -0.87
CA THR A 150 8.35 -5.94 -0.45
C THR A 150 9.29 -5.88 -1.66
N PHE A 151 9.86 -4.71 -1.91
CA PHE A 151 10.75 -4.44 -3.04
C PHE A 151 12.13 -4.04 -2.54
N ASP A 152 13.14 -4.49 -3.27
CA ASP A 152 14.53 -4.12 -3.12
C ASP A 152 14.98 -3.49 -4.44
N ILE A 153 15.30 -2.21 -4.41
CA ILE A 153 15.62 -1.43 -5.61
C ILE A 153 17.12 -1.17 -5.59
N THR A 154 17.78 -1.57 -6.67
CA THR A 154 19.17 -1.19 -6.92
C THR A 154 19.20 -0.12 -7.99
N VAL A 155 19.85 1.00 -7.71
CA VAL A 155 20.08 2.08 -8.65
C VAL A 155 21.58 2.18 -8.91
N TYR A 156 21.95 2.06 -10.18
CA TYR A 156 23.30 2.32 -10.66
C TYR A 156 23.35 3.73 -11.22
N VAL A 157 24.28 4.54 -10.73
CA VAL A 157 24.50 5.91 -11.20
C VAL A 157 25.91 5.98 -11.75
N THR A 158 26.03 6.34 -13.03
CA THR A 158 27.32 6.44 -13.71
C THR A 158 27.48 7.80 -14.39
N ARG A 159 28.71 8.31 -14.40
CA ARG A 159 29.13 9.43 -15.25
C ARG A 159 30.33 8.97 -16.05
N ASP A 160 30.24 9.10 -17.36
CA ASP A 160 31.39 8.82 -18.22
C ASP A 160 32.47 9.88 -17.95
N GLY A 161 33.72 9.43 -17.81
CA GLY A 161 34.84 10.35 -17.65
C GLY A 161 35.19 11.04 -18.97
N ASP A 162 35.70 12.26 -18.88
CA ASP A 162 36.33 12.96 -19.99
C ASP A 162 37.79 13.25 -19.64
N TYR A 163 38.67 12.37 -20.08
CA TYR A 163 40.10 12.49 -19.83
C TYR A 163 40.74 13.70 -20.52
N THR A 164 40.15 14.23 -21.59
CA THR A 164 40.66 15.43 -22.25
C THR A 164 40.46 16.68 -21.39
N GLN A 165 39.44 16.65 -20.54
CA GLN A 165 39.13 17.68 -19.56
C GLN A 165 39.64 17.32 -18.15
N GLY A 166 40.17 16.11 -17.93
CA GLY A 166 40.59 15.65 -16.61
C GLY A 166 39.43 15.27 -15.67
N ILE A 167 38.26 14.97 -16.23
CA ILE A 167 37.06 14.59 -15.48
C ILE A 167 37.08 13.07 -15.25
N PRO A 168 37.15 12.61 -13.99
CA PRO A 168 37.15 11.18 -13.71
C PRO A 168 35.77 10.57 -13.94
N ALA A 169 35.76 9.31 -14.39
CA ALA A 169 34.55 8.50 -14.44
C ALA A 169 34.02 8.25 -13.02
N TYR A 170 32.70 8.19 -12.88
CA TYR A 170 32.04 7.93 -11.60
C TYR A 170 31.12 6.72 -11.71
N TYR A 171 31.14 5.88 -10.67
CA TYR A 171 30.26 4.73 -10.55
C TYR A 171 29.79 4.59 -9.11
N ASP A 172 28.49 4.56 -8.91
CA ASP A 172 27.89 4.32 -7.60
C ASP A 172 26.69 3.37 -7.71
N THR A 173 26.43 2.63 -6.63
CA THR A 173 25.34 1.66 -6.54
C THR A 173 24.58 1.84 -5.24
N VAL A 174 23.42 2.48 -5.32
CA VAL A 174 22.55 2.70 -4.16
C VAL A 174 21.52 1.58 -4.07
N LYS A 175 21.45 0.92 -2.91
CA LYS A 175 20.43 -0.09 -2.61
C LYS A 175 19.37 0.48 -1.67
N VAL A 176 18.11 0.39 -2.07
CA VAL A 176 16.96 0.74 -1.24
C VAL A 176 16.13 -0.52 -0.98
N SER A 177 16.24 -1.05 0.23
CA SER A 177 15.56 -2.28 0.62
C SER A 177 14.32 -2.05 1.46
N GLY A 178 13.43 -3.05 1.49
CA GLY A 178 12.30 -3.06 2.41
C GLY A 178 11.15 -2.12 2.03
N VAL A 179 11.09 -1.66 0.79
CA VAL A 179 9.98 -0.81 0.31
C VAL A 179 8.72 -1.65 0.26
N THR A 180 7.63 -1.25 0.92
CA THR A 180 6.42 -2.08 1.00
C THR A 180 5.22 -1.46 0.30
N VAL A 181 4.47 -2.29 -0.42
CA VAL A 181 3.18 -1.93 -1.03
C VAL A 181 2.12 -2.88 -0.54
N ASP A 182 1.02 -2.37 0.02
CA ASP A 182 -0.14 -3.21 0.31
C ASP A 182 -1.07 -3.19 -0.92
N ASN A 183 -1.28 -4.36 -1.51
CA ASN A 183 -2.23 -4.57 -2.58
C ASN A 183 -3.52 -5.14 -1.99
N VAL A 184 -4.59 -4.35 -1.98
CA VAL A 184 -5.85 -4.71 -1.31
C VAL A 184 -6.94 -5.03 -2.31
N ALA A 185 -7.51 -6.23 -2.22
CA ALA A 185 -8.58 -6.68 -3.08
C ALA A 185 -9.95 -6.14 -2.64
N PRO A 186 -10.90 -5.90 -3.58
CA PRO A 186 -12.27 -5.55 -3.25
C PRO A 186 -12.91 -6.58 -2.34
N SER A 187 -13.57 -6.09 -1.29
CA SER A 187 -14.32 -6.92 -0.36
C SER A 187 -15.82 -6.73 -0.55
N LYS A 188 -16.56 -7.80 -0.29
CA LYS A 188 -18.02 -7.81 -0.20
C LYS A 188 -18.40 -8.26 1.20
N SER A 189 -19.46 -7.67 1.74
CA SER A 189 -20.05 -8.16 2.98
C SER A 189 -21.56 -8.20 2.89
N THR A 190 -22.15 -9.20 3.54
CA THR A 190 -23.59 -9.36 3.70
C THR A 190 -23.97 -9.18 5.17
N ILE A 191 -25.23 -8.80 5.41
CA ILE A 191 -25.81 -8.73 6.74
C ILE A 191 -27.19 -9.41 6.73
N SER A 192 -27.38 -10.28 7.72
CA SER A 192 -28.64 -10.92 8.05
C SER A 192 -29.10 -10.49 9.44
N SER A 193 -30.36 -10.09 9.53
CA SER A 193 -31.01 -9.59 10.74
C SER A 193 -32.52 -9.84 10.67
N PRO A 194 -33.21 -10.09 11.80
CA PRO A 194 -34.68 -10.07 11.85
C PRO A 194 -35.23 -8.71 11.42
N THR A 195 -36.40 -8.67 10.79
CA THR A 195 -37.06 -7.41 10.37
C THR A 195 -37.87 -6.76 11.49
N LYS A 196 -38.33 -7.54 12.47
CA LYS A 196 -39.05 -7.08 13.66
C LYS A 196 -38.34 -7.60 14.92
N VAL A 197 -38.12 -6.73 15.90
CA VAL A 197 -37.48 -7.07 17.18
C VAL A 197 -38.17 -6.37 18.34
N LYS A 198 -38.09 -6.93 19.55
CA LYS A 198 -38.61 -6.26 20.76
C LYS A 198 -37.67 -5.15 21.22
N LYS A 199 -38.24 -4.01 21.64
CA LYS A 199 -37.46 -2.85 22.14
C LYS A 199 -36.51 -3.26 23.27
N ASN A 200 -35.24 -2.85 23.17
CA ASN A 200 -34.18 -3.09 24.15
C ASN A 200 -33.88 -4.58 24.46
N LYS A 201 -34.46 -5.52 23.71
CA LYS A 201 -34.11 -6.94 23.82
C LYS A 201 -32.99 -7.26 22.85
N SER A 202 -32.12 -8.17 23.27
CA SER A 202 -31.00 -8.63 22.47
C SER A 202 -31.50 -9.49 21.31
N PHE A 203 -30.95 -9.29 20.12
CA PHE A 203 -31.12 -10.18 18.98
C PHE A 203 -29.78 -10.36 18.26
N THR A 204 -29.67 -11.42 17.48
CA THR A 204 -28.45 -11.74 16.74
C THR A 204 -28.52 -11.14 15.34
N VAL A 205 -27.46 -10.42 14.98
CA VAL A 205 -27.14 -10.13 13.58
C VAL A 205 -25.95 -10.96 13.16
N SER A 206 -25.93 -11.35 11.90
CA SER A 206 -24.85 -12.15 11.35
C SER A 206 -24.55 -11.73 9.92
N GLY A 207 -23.46 -12.22 9.38
CA GLY A 207 -23.11 -11.94 8.00
C GLY A 207 -21.89 -12.72 7.56
N LYS A 208 -21.56 -12.55 6.29
CA LYS A 208 -20.33 -13.09 5.71
C LYS A 208 -19.53 -11.95 5.09
N ALA A 209 -18.21 -12.01 5.26
CA ALA A 209 -17.26 -11.10 4.65
C ALA A 209 -16.36 -11.92 3.71
N THR A 210 -16.34 -11.54 2.44
CA THR A 210 -15.50 -12.15 1.43
C THR A 210 -14.72 -11.08 0.69
N PHE A 211 -13.64 -11.48 0.04
CA PHE A 211 -12.90 -10.62 -0.87
C PHE A 211 -12.47 -11.43 -2.10
N GLN A 212 -12.14 -10.73 -3.17
CA GLN A 212 -11.69 -11.37 -4.40
C GLN A 212 -10.37 -12.10 -4.16
N ASN A 213 -10.27 -13.37 -4.56
CA ASN A 213 -9.07 -14.18 -4.31
C ASN A 213 -7.87 -13.56 -5.07
N PRO A 214 -6.74 -13.34 -4.37
CA PRO A 214 -5.49 -12.90 -4.98
C PRO A 214 -5.17 -13.70 -6.24
N LYS A 215 -5.11 -15.03 -6.10
CA LYS A 215 -4.58 -15.96 -7.09
C LYS A 215 -5.58 -16.24 -8.22
N ASP A 216 -6.86 -16.12 -7.94
CA ASP A 216 -7.94 -16.41 -8.88
C ASP A 216 -9.05 -15.35 -8.77
N ARG A 217 -8.97 -14.34 -9.64
CA ARG A 217 -9.89 -13.20 -9.65
C ARG A 217 -11.36 -13.58 -9.83
N PHE A 218 -11.68 -14.80 -10.27
CA PHE A 218 -13.05 -15.26 -10.45
C PHE A 218 -13.63 -15.88 -9.18
N LYS A 219 -12.79 -16.22 -8.20
CA LYS A 219 -13.20 -16.82 -6.94
C LYS A 219 -13.22 -15.79 -5.82
N ALA A 220 -14.24 -15.88 -4.97
CA ALA A 220 -14.28 -15.15 -3.71
C ALA A 220 -13.74 -16.02 -2.58
N VAL A 221 -12.88 -15.46 -1.74
CA VAL A 221 -12.36 -16.10 -0.53
C VAL A 221 -12.86 -15.36 0.70
N SER A 222 -12.82 -16.04 1.84
CA SER A 222 -13.26 -15.47 3.11
C SER A 222 -12.27 -14.44 3.63
N VAL A 223 -12.76 -13.30 4.12
CA VAL A 223 -11.91 -12.35 4.86
C VAL A 223 -11.25 -13.06 6.05
N LYS A 224 -10.00 -12.70 6.35
CA LYS A 224 -9.19 -13.34 7.39
C LYS A 224 -9.90 -13.32 8.74
N LYS A 225 -9.85 -14.46 9.45
CA LYS A 225 -10.31 -14.58 10.84
C LYS A 225 -9.64 -13.49 11.69
N GLY A 226 -10.43 -12.86 12.56
CA GLY A 226 -9.99 -11.76 13.41
C GLY A 226 -10.21 -10.35 12.85
N ALA A 227 -10.53 -10.22 11.55
CA ALA A 227 -10.85 -8.92 10.96
C ALA A 227 -12.01 -8.24 11.70
N ARG A 228 -11.88 -6.94 11.97
CA ARG A 228 -12.85 -6.18 12.79
C ARG A 228 -14.12 -5.89 11.98
N VAL A 229 -15.28 -6.12 12.60
CA VAL A 229 -16.60 -5.79 12.06
C VAL A 229 -17.32 -4.86 13.02
N GLN A 230 -17.77 -3.70 12.52
CA GLN A 230 -18.59 -2.76 13.26
C GLN A 230 -20.04 -2.90 12.80
N VAL A 231 -20.93 -3.23 13.72
CA VAL A 231 -22.37 -3.16 13.49
C VAL A 231 -22.81 -1.73 13.84
N GLN A 232 -23.37 -1.05 12.84
CA GLN A 232 -23.78 0.34 12.94
C GLN A 232 -25.31 0.45 12.81
N PHE A 233 -25.89 1.36 13.58
CA PHE A 233 -27.31 1.65 13.57
C PHE A 233 -27.56 3.13 13.32
N ARG A 234 -28.64 3.42 12.60
CA ARG A 234 -29.17 4.76 12.39
C ARG A 234 -30.67 4.75 12.67
N LYS A 235 -31.13 5.62 13.57
CA LYS A 235 -32.55 5.80 13.87
C LYS A 235 -33.29 6.28 12.61
N ASN A 236 -34.52 5.83 12.39
CA ASN A 236 -35.29 6.27 11.22
C ASN A 236 -35.44 7.80 11.22
N GLY A 237 -35.19 8.40 10.05
CA GLY A 237 -35.37 9.84 9.80
C GLY A 237 -34.35 10.77 10.47
N LYS A 238 -33.41 10.30 11.31
CA LYS A 238 -32.49 11.20 12.05
C LYS A 238 -31.10 10.61 12.31
N GLY A 239 -30.09 11.47 12.21
CA GLY A 239 -28.76 11.31 12.81
C GLY A 239 -27.73 10.50 12.02
N PRO A 240 -26.45 10.56 12.44
CA PRO A 240 -25.37 9.78 11.84
C PRO A 240 -25.46 8.30 12.21
N TRP A 241 -24.73 7.46 11.46
CA TRP A 241 -24.54 6.05 11.82
C TRP A 241 -23.72 5.95 13.11
N LYS A 242 -24.24 5.25 14.12
CA LYS A 242 -23.54 4.98 15.37
C LYS A 242 -23.15 3.52 15.47
N THR A 243 -21.91 3.24 15.86
CA THR A 243 -21.47 1.86 16.14
C THR A 243 -22.14 1.39 17.42
N ILE A 244 -22.95 0.34 17.32
CA ILE A 244 -23.66 -0.26 18.46
C ILE A 244 -22.97 -1.53 18.97
N LYS A 245 -22.14 -2.17 18.15
CA LYS A 245 -21.32 -3.31 18.55
C LYS A 245 -20.12 -3.47 17.63
N THR A 246 -18.99 -3.86 18.21
CA THR A 246 -17.85 -4.39 17.46
C THR A 246 -17.80 -5.90 17.67
N THR A 247 -17.53 -6.65 16.59
CA THR A 247 -17.24 -8.09 16.61
C THR A 247 -16.06 -8.38 15.69
N LYS A 248 -15.67 -9.65 15.56
CA LYS A 248 -14.61 -10.11 14.65
C LYS A 248 -15.16 -11.14 13.67
N VAL A 249 -14.54 -11.20 12.50
CA VAL A 249 -14.74 -12.28 11.53
C VAL A 249 -14.22 -13.59 12.13
N GLY A 250 -15.05 -14.62 12.11
CA GLY A 250 -14.73 -15.98 12.55
C GLY A 250 -14.28 -16.87 11.41
N SER A 251 -14.61 -18.17 11.51
CA SER A 251 -14.32 -19.16 10.47
C SER A 251 -15.13 -18.88 9.19
N LYS A 252 -14.54 -19.19 8.02
CA LYS A 252 -15.18 -19.07 6.70
C LYS A 252 -15.77 -17.67 6.42
N GLY A 253 -15.17 -16.62 7.00
CA GLY A 253 -15.59 -15.24 6.78
C GLY A 253 -16.88 -14.86 7.50
N VAL A 254 -17.43 -15.74 8.33
CA VAL A 254 -18.71 -15.53 9.03
C VAL A 254 -18.48 -14.68 10.28
N TRP A 255 -19.36 -13.74 10.53
CA TRP A 255 -19.37 -12.96 11.78
C TRP A 255 -20.77 -12.97 12.39
N LYS A 256 -20.83 -12.85 13.71
CA LYS A 256 -22.08 -12.75 14.50
C LYS A 256 -21.91 -11.69 15.57
N ALA A 257 -22.99 -10.99 15.90
CA ALA A 257 -23.05 -10.03 16.98
C ALA A 257 -24.44 -10.02 17.62
N LYS A 258 -24.48 -10.08 18.96
CA LYS A 258 -25.71 -9.79 19.72
C LYS A 258 -25.80 -8.28 19.93
N VAL A 259 -26.93 -7.69 19.55
CA VAL A 259 -27.18 -6.24 19.63
C VAL A 259 -28.55 -5.95 20.23
N LYS A 260 -28.72 -4.74 20.77
CA LYS A 260 -29.99 -4.22 21.28
C LYS A 260 -30.32 -2.92 20.54
N LEU A 261 -31.60 -2.70 20.22
CA LEU A 261 -32.05 -1.47 19.56
C LEU A 261 -33.10 -0.75 20.40
N PRO A 262 -32.95 0.57 20.63
CA PRO A 262 -33.90 1.36 21.41
C PRO A 262 -35.08 1.86 20.58
N ALA A 263 -34.99 1.84 19.25
CA ALA A 263 -35.99 2.40 18.35
C ALA A 263 -35.91 1.76 16.95
N LYS A 264 -36.98 1.96 16.15
CA LYS A 264 -36.98 1.62 14.72
C LYS A 264 -35.89 2.38 13.96
N GLY A 265 -35.29 1.74 12.98
CA GLY A 265 -34.16 2.31 12.26
C GLY A 265 -33.60 1.42 11.16
N LYS A 266 -32.36 1.70 10.76
CA LYS A 266 -31.59 0.90 9.81
C LYS A 266 -30.32 0.38 10.48
N ILE A 267 -29.93 -0.84 10.13
CA ILE A 267 -28.69 -1.48 10.58
C ILE A 267 -27.80 -1.80 9.37
N ARG A 268 -26.49 -1.67 9.53
CA ARG A 268 -25.49 -2.11 8.54
C ARG A 268 -24.28 -2.68 9.26
N ALA A 269 -23.45 -3.40 8.54
CA ALA A 269 -22.13 -3.79 9.01
C ALA A 269 -21.04 -3.13 8.18
N VAL A 270 -19.94 -2.79 8.83
CA VAL A 270 -18.71 -2.28 8.23
C VAL A 270 -17.58 -3.23 8.61
N VAL A 271 -17.07 -3.95 7.63
CA VAL A 271 -15.87 -4.79 7.77
C VAL A 271 -14.66 -3.89 7.50
N SER A 272 -13.73 -3.86 8.45
CA SER A 272 -12.53 -3.03 8.36
C SER A 272 -11.59 -3.55 7.27
N GLN A 273 -10.77 -2.65 6.71
CA GLN A 273 -9.68 -3.03 5.81
C GLN A 273 -8.69 -3.96 6.54
N THR A 274 -8.13 -4.89 5.79
CA THR A 274 -7.00 -5.73 6.22
C THR A 274 -5.86 -5.57 5.22
N LYS A 275 -4.71 -6.22 5.46
CA LYS A 275 -3.56 -6.20 4.54
C LYS A 275 -3.88 -6.77 3.15
N THR A 276 -4.94 -7.58 3.02
CA THR A 276 -5.29 -8.26 1.76
C THR A 276 -6.67 -7.85 1.23
N SER A 277 -7.46 -7.09 2.00
CA SER A 277 -8.86 -6.88 1.70
C SER A 277 -9.28 -5.44 2.02
N GLN A 278 -9.91 -4.75 1.07
CA GLN A 278 -10.45 -3.40 1.28
C GLN A 278 -11.57 -3.42 2.33
N ALA A 279 -11.85 -2.27 2.95
CA ALA A 279 -13.03 -2.13 3.80
C ALA A 279 -14.32 -2.36 2.98
N ALA A 280 -15.32 -2.99 3.61
CA ALA A 280 -16.62 -3.25 2.97
C ALA A 280 -17.77 -2.82 3.87
N THR A 281 -18.73 -2.10 3.30
CA THR A 281 -19.97 -1.73 3.98
C THR A 281 -21.13 -2.48 3.36
N THR A 282 -21.97 -3.11 4.18
CA THR A 282 -23.16 -3.80 3.71
C THR A 282 -24.24 -2.81 3.27
N LYS A 283 -25.17 -3.27 2.43
CA LYS A 283 -26.46 -2.58 2.29
C LYS A 283 -27.13 -2.46 3.66
N ALA A 284 -27.76 -1.33 3.91
CA ALA A 284 -28.52 -1.10 5.13
C ALA A 284 -29.82 -1.90 5.12
N ARG A 285 -30.22 -2.46 6.25
CA ARG A 285 -31.50 -3.15 6.43
C ARG A 285 -32.38 -2.40 7.42
N SER A 286 -33.64 -2.19 7.08
CA SER A 286 -34.63 -1.61 7.99
C SER A 286 -35.02 -2.62 9.06
N ILE A 287 -35.13 -2.14 10.30
CA ILE A 287 -35.55 -2.91 11.47
C ILE A 287 -36.71 -2.15 12.14
N SER A 288 -37.82 -2.85 12.32
CA SER A 288 -38.94 -2.39 13.12
C SER A 288 -38.78 -2.85 14.56
N VAL A 289 -39.20 -2.01 15.50
CA VAL A 289 -39.14 -2.30 16.94
C VAL A 289 -40.55 -2.31 17.49
N THR A 290 -40.96 -3.43 18.08
CA THR A 290 -42.26 -3.57 18.77
C THR A 290 -42.14 -3.14 20.23
N LYS A 291 -43.26 -2.68 20.81
CA LYS A 291 -43.37 -2.49 22.25
C LYS A 291 -43.19 -3.85 22.96
N LYS A 292 -42.79 -3.77 24.22
CA LYS A 292 -42.34 -4.91 25.03
C LYS A 292 -43.49 -5.87 25.27
#